data_AF-A0A9D8PER0-F1
#
_entry.id   AF-A0A9D8PER0-F1
#
_cell.length_a   1.000
_cell.length_b   1.000
_cell.length_c   1.000
_cell.angle_alpha   90.00
_cell.angle_beta   90.00
_cell.angle_gamma   90.00
#
_symmetry.space_group_name_H-M   'P 1'
#
loop_
_entity.id
_entity.type
_entity.pdbx_description
1 polymer ?
#
loop_
_entity_poly.entity_id
_entity_poly.type
_entity_poly.pdbx_seq_one_letter_code
_entity_poly.pdbx_strand_id
1 'polypeptide(L)'
;MTTSLPNQPSHAAQIVKAQRLYDALSAERRSGFKDTGVPGGLDPFVKQWGLEAHAAVHHPMFRSLLRRFELIAPAYAAKGPAERQAWVEKMLKWLDGVIAGSTPIPLDQPEQR
;
A
#
# COMPACT_ATOMS: atom_id res chain seq x y z
N MET A 1 23.08 27.53 19.47
CA MET A 1 22.86 27.27 18.04
C MET A 1 23.11 25.80 17.78
N THR A 2 22.39 25.21 16.81
CA THR A 2 22.59 23.89 16.15
C THR A 2 22.37 22.64 17.02
N THR A 3 21.50 21.66 16.70
CA THR A 3 20.76 21.32 15.48
C THR A 3 19.57 20.43 15.85
N SER A 4 18.33 20.83 15.52
CA SER A 4 17.17 19.92 15.54
C SER A 4 17.43 18.80 14.53
N LEU A 5 17.47 17.55 15.01
CA LEU A 5 17.42 16.38 14.14
C LEU A 5 16.19 16.49 13.21
N PRO A 6 16.29 16.04 11.94
CA PRO A 6 15.12 15.95 11.10
C PRO A 6 14.10 15.03 11.78
N ASN A 7 12.91 15.58 11.96
CA ASN A 7 11.72 14.92 12.47
C ASN A 7 11.44 13.66 11.63
N GLN A 8 12.02 12.52 12.01
CA GLN A 8 11.72 11.26 11.36
C GLN A 8 10.27 10.92 11.66
N PRO A 9 9.46 10.54 10.66
CA PRO A 9 8.12 10.06 10.92
C PRO A 9 8.18 8.85 11.85
N SER A 10 7.67 9.01 13.06
CA SER A 10 7.59 7.94 14.07
C SER A 10 6.97 6.68 13.46
N HIS A 11 7.42 5.50 13.89
CA HIS A 11 6.88 4.20 13.46
C HIS A 11 5.34 4.17 13.46
N ALA A 12 4.71 4.84 14.44
CA ALA A 12 3.26 5.02 14.51
C ALA A 12 2.65 5.76 13.29
N ALA A 13 3.29 6.83 12.79
CA ALA A 13 2.81 7.56 11.62
C ALA A 13 2.86 6.71 10.34
N GLN A 14 3.79 5.76 10.28
CA GLN A 14 3.92 4.81 9.18
C GLN A 14 2.82 3.76 9.22
N ILE A 15 2.52 3.22 10.41
CA ILE A 15 1.40 2.28 10.62
C ILE A 15 0.08 2.94 10.25
N VAL A 16 -0.15 4.20 10.66
CA VAL A 16 -1.36 4.95 10.30
C VAL A 16 -1.49 5.13 8.78
N LYS A 17 -0.39 5.43 8.07
CA LYS A 17 -0.41 5.51 6.60
C LYS A 17 -0.69 4.16 5.95
N ALA A 18 -0.07 3.08 6.43
CA ALA A 18 -0.33 1.72 5.95
C ALA A 18 -1.80 1.31 6.18
N GLN A 19 -2.36 1.65 7.35
CA GLN A 19 -3.75 1.37 7.70
C GLN A 19 -4.73 2.05 6.73
N ARG A 20 -4.51 3.32 6.36
CA ARG A 20 -5.37 4.01 5.37
C ARG A 20 -5.40 3.30 4.02
N LEU A 21 -4.28 2.74 3.58
CA LEU A 21 -4.22 1.97 2.33
C LEU A 21 -4.93 0.61 2.49
N TYR A 22 -4.74 -0.05 3.64
CA TYR A 22 -5.43 -1.30 3.96
C TYR A 22 -6.95 -1.14 3.94
N ASP A 23 -7.46 -0.06 4.53
CA ASP A 23 -8.90 0.22 4.58
C ASP A 23 -9.49 0.46 3.19
N ALA A 24 -8.78 1.23 2.35
CA ALA A 24 -9.20 1.47 0.96
C ALA A 24 -9.23 0.19 0.13
N LEU A 25 -8.20 -0.66 0.24
CA LEU A 25 -8.15 -1.95 -0.44
C LEU A 25 -9.19 -2.94 0.09
N SER A 26 -9.49 -2.89 1.39
CA SER A 26 -10.55 -3.69 1.99
C SER A 26 -11.93 -3.27 1.51
N ALA A 27 -12.17 -1.96 1.33
CA ALA A 27 -13.39 -1.45 0.71
C ALA A 27 -13.51 -1.95 -0.74
N GLU A 28 -12.44 -1.88 -1.52
CA GLU A 28 -12.40 -2.39 -2.90
C GLU A 28 -12.70 -3.89 -2.98
N ARG A 29 -12.10 -4.69 -2.08
CA ARG A 29 -12.40 -6.12 -1.96
C ARG A 29 -13.89 -6.36 -1.67
N ARG A 30 -14.49 -5.58 -0.77
CA ARG A 30 -15.93 -5.70 -0.44
C ARG A 30 -16.84 -5.29 -1.59
N SER A 31 -16.39 -4.36 -2.43
CA SER A 31 -17.09 -3.94 -3.66
C SER A 31 -16.91 -4.89 -4.84
N GLY A 32 -16.09 -5.93 -4.70
CA GLY A 32 -15.86 -6.94 -5.72
C GLY A 32 -14.87 -6.55 -6.81
N PHE A 33 -13.86 -5.72 -6.49
CA PHE A 33 -12.73 -5.39 -7.39
C PHE A 33 -13.15 -4.63 -8.67
N LYS A 34 -14.20 -3.81 -8.55
CA LYS A 34 -14.85 -3.09 -9.65
C LYS A 34 -14.27 -1.70 -9.92
N ASP A 35 -13.27 -1.28 -9.16
CA ASP A 35 -12.75 0.09 -9.12
C ASP A 35 -13.79 1.10 -8.57
N THR A 36 -14.64 0.64 -7.64
CA THR A 36 -15.72 1.45 -7.05
C THR A 36 -15.69 1.49 -5.54
N GLY A 37 -14.72 0.81 -4.90
CA GLY A 37 -14.58 0.78 -3.45
C GLY A 37 -14.02 2.06 -2.86
N VAL A 38 -13.49 2.96 -3.69
CA VAL A 38 -12.96 4.27 -3.29
C VAL A 38 -13.58 5.37 -4.15
N PRO A 39 -14.00 6.51 -3.56
CA PRO A 39 -14.53 7.63 -4.33
C PRO A 39 -13.50 8.14 -5.34
N GLY A 40 -13.86 8.10 -6.63
CA GLY A 40 -12.97 8.51 -7.72
C GLY A 40 -12.06 7.40 -8.27
N GLY A 41 -12.19 6.16 -7.79
CA GLY A 41 -11.40 5.01 -8.25
C GLY A 41 -10.15 4.77 -7.42
N LEU A 42 -9.60 3.57 -7.54
CA LEU A 42 -8.46 3.12 -6.75
C LEU A 42 -7.14 3.69 -7.26
N ASP A 43 -6.99 3.88 -8.58
CA ASP A 43 -5.79 4.46 -9.20
C ASP A 43 -5.42 5.85 -8.65
N PRO A 44 -6.30 6.87 -8.66
CA PRO A 44 -5.95 8.19 -8.15
C PRO A 44 -5.69 8.17 -6.64
N PHE A 45 -6.43 7.36 -5.88
CA PHE A 45 -6.19 7.20 -4.44
C PHE A 45 -4.80 6.61 -4.17
N VAL A 46 -4.46 5.51 -4.83
CA VAL A 46 -3.17 4.81 -4.66
C VAL A 46 -2.01 5.69 -5.10
N LYS A 47 -2.17 6.41 -6.21
CA LYS A 47 -1.16 7.36 -6.69
C LYS A 47 -0.91 8.47 -5.68
N GLN A 48 -1.97 9.11 -5.18
CA GLN A 48 -1.84 10.17 -4.19
C GLN A 48 -1.22 9.64 -2.90
N TRP A 49 -1.71 8.51 -2.39
CA TRP A 49 -1.14 7.86 -1.22
C TRP A 49 0.34 7.54 -1.43
N GLY A 50 0.71 7.05 -2.62
CA GLY A 50 2.09 6.70 -2.97
C GLY A 50 3.02 7.91 -2.94
N LEU A 51 2.58 9.04 -3.48
CA LEU A 51 3.29 10.32 -3.42
C LEU A 51 3.45 10.82 -1.98
N GLU A 52 2.38 10.76 -1.18
CA GLU A 52 2.41 11.16 0.24
C GLU A 52 3.26 10.23 1.10
N ALA A 53 3.30 8.93 0.79
CA ALA A 53 4.16 7.96 1.45
C ALA A 53 5.62 8.19 1.07
N HIS A 54 5.91 8.46 -0.20
CA HIS A 54 7.25 8.79 -0.69
C HIS A 54 7.81 10.07 -0.04
N ALA A 55 6.98 11.12 0.05
CA ALA A 55 7.38 12.41 0.61
C ALA A 55 7.54 12.36 2.13
N ALA A 56 6.68 11.61 2.83
CA ALA A 56 6.68 11.57 4.28
C ALA A 56 7.67 10.55 4.86
N VAL A 57 8.00 9.46 4.14
CA VAL A 57 8.67 8.30 4.71
C VAL A 57 10.01 8.05 4.02
N HIS A 58 11.11 8.45 4.68
CA HIS A 58 12.48 8.06 4.33
C HIS A 58 12.81 6.60 4.70
N HIS A 59 11.80 5.76 4.98
CA HIS A 59 12.01 4.38 5.40
C HIS A 59 12.15 3.45 4.18
N PRO A 60 13.17 2.58 4.14
CA PRO A 60 13.44 1.69 3.01
C PRO A 60 12.28 0.74 2.67
N MET A 61 11.47 0.32 3.66
CA MET A 61 10.31 -0.56 3.38
C MET A 61 9.26 0.09 2.48
N PHE A 62 8.94 1.38 2.67
CA PHE A 62 7.94 2.07 1.85
C PHE A 62 8.45 2.31 0.43
N ARG A 63 9.75 2.59 0.28
CA ARG A 63 10.38 2.68 -1.06
C ARG A 63 10.31 1.35 -1.81
N SER A 64 10.57 0.24 -1.12
CA SER A 64 10.43 -1.10 -1.69
C SER A 64 8.98 -1.38 -2.10
N LEU A 65 8.00 -0.98 -1.29
CA LEU A 65 6.57 -1.11 -1.61
C LEU A 65 6.18 -0.27 -2.84
N LEU A 66 6.53 1.01 -2.88
CA LEU A 66 6.20 1.91 -3.99
C LEU A 66 6.70 1.36 -5.33
N ARG A 67 7.91 0.78 -5.33
CA ARG A 67 8.51 0.18 -6.52
C ARG A 67 7.88 -1.17 -6.86
N ARG A 68 7.65 -2.03 -5.87
CA ARG A 68 7.20 -3.42 -6.07
C ARG A 68 5.72 -3.54 -6.47
N PHE A 69 4.89 -2.59 -6.06
CA PHE A 69 3.46 -2.57 -6.38
C PHE A 69 3.09 -1.49 -7.39
N GLU A 70 4.09 -0.83 -8.00
CA GLU A 70 3.90 0.20 -9.02
C GLU A 70 2.97 1.34 -8.56
N LEU A 71 2.98 1.67 -7.26
CA LEU A 71 2.00 2.58 -6.63
C LEU A 71 2.16 4.05 -7.05
N ILE A 72 3.22 4.38 -7.78
CA ILE A 72 3.43 5.71 -8.36
C ILE A 72 2.71 5.85 -9.71
N ALA A 73 2.45 4.74 -10.39
CA ALA A 73 1.70 4.66 -11.64
C ALA A 73 0.82 3.39 -11.62
N PRO A 74 -0.17 3.31 -10.70
CA PRO A 74 -1.08 2.18 -10.70
C PRO A 74 -1.83 2.18 -12.04
N ALA A 75 -2.00 0.97 -12.57
CA ALA A 75 -2.83 0.69 -13.74
C ALA A 75 -3.93 -0.29 -13.32
N TYR A 76 -4.53 -0.07 -12.15
CA TYR A 76 -5.50 -0.96 -11.53
C TYR A 76 -6.78 -1.05 -12.36
N ALA A 77 -7.33 0.08 -12.80
CA ALA A 77 -8.49 0.15 -13.68
C ALA A 77 -8.21 -0.46 -15.07
N ALA A 78 -6.95 -0.53 -15.51
CA ALA A 78 -6.58 -1.17 -16.78
C ALA A 78 -6.47 -2.71 -16.67
N LYS A 79 -6.39 -3.27 -15.46
CA LYS A 79 -6.27 -4.71 -15.22
C LYS A 79 -7.61 -5.43 -15.38
N GLY A 80 -7.58 -6.69 -15.80
CA GLY A 80 -8.75 -7.56 -15.80
C GLY A 80 -9.23 -7.91 -14.38
N PRO A 81 -10.47 -8.40 -14.20
CA PRO A 81 -11.05 -8.69 -12.88
C PRO A 81 -10.18 -9.63 -12.01
N ALA A 82 -9.64 -10.70 -12.60
CA ALA A 82 -8.78 -11.65 -11.90
C ALA A 82 -7.44 -11.03 -11.46
N GLU A 83 -6.85 -10.17 -12.31
CA GLU A 83 -5.62 -9.46 -11.99
C GLU A 83 -5.82 -8.41 -10.89
N ARG A 84 -6.98 -7.71 -10.91
CA ARG A 84 -7.37 -6.76 -9.87
C ARG A 84 -7.52 -7.44 -8.52
N GLN A 85 -8.21 -8.59 -8.49
CA GLN A 85 -8.35 -9.39 -7.29
C GLN A 85 -6.97 -9.82 -6.75
N ALA A 86 -6.15 -10.45 -7.60
CA ALA A 86 -4.82 -10.91 -7.21
C ALA A 86 -3.94 -9.75 -6.69
N TRP A 87 -4.02 -8.58 -7.31
CA TRP A 87 -3.29 -7.40 -6.90
C TRP A 87 -3.74 -6.89 -5.53
N VAL A 88 -5.06 -6.75 -5.29
CA VAL A 88 -5.61 -6.29 -4.00
C VAL A 88 -5.28 -7.28 -2.88
N GLU A 89 -5.45 -8.58 -3.11
CA GLU A 89 -5.17 -9.61 -2.11
C GLU A 89 -3.68 -9.64 -1.73
N LYS A 90 -2.80 -9.53 -2.74
CA LYS A 90 -1.35 -9.46 -2.54
C LYS A 90 -0.94 -8.23 -1.72
N MET A 91 -1.56 -7.07 -1.97
CA MET A 91 -1.31 -5.86 -1.18
C MET A 91 -1.83 -5.95 0.24
N LEU A 92 -3.06 -6.44 0.44
CA LEU A 92 -3.64 -6.61 1.78
C LEU A 92 -2.79 -7.52 2.65
N LYS A 93 -2.35 -8.67 2.11
CA LYS A 93 -1.48 -9.62 2.83
C LYS A 93 -0.15 -9.00 3.26
N TRP A 94 0.43 -8.16 2.40
CA TRP A 94 1.67 -7.45 2.73
C TRP A 94 1.45 -6.38 3.81
N LEU A 95 0.36 -5.61 3.69
CA LEU A 95 0.01 -4.55 4.64
C LEU A 95 -0.27 -5.11 6.02
N ASP A 96 -0.91 -6.28 6.11
CA ASP A 96 -1.13 -6.99 7.36
C ASP A 96 0.19 -7.24 8.12
N GLY A 97 1.21 -7.72 7.41
CA GLY A 97 2.56 -7.90 7.98
C GLY A 97 3.14 -6.58 8.50
N VAL A 98 3.01 -5.49 7.76
CA VAL A 98 3.54 -4.17 8.17
C VAL A 98 2.78 -3.57 9.35
N ILE A 99 1.45 -3.70 9.38
CA ILE A 99 0.62 -3.22 10.49
C ILE A 99 0.89 -4.05 11.75
N ALA A 100 1.07 -5.37 11.60
CA ALA A 100 1.42 -6.27 12.70
C ALA A 100 2.88 -6.14 13.18
N GLY A 101 3.70 -5.29 12.55
CA GLY A 101 5.12 -5.16 12.85
C GLY A 101 5.95 -6.41 12.53
N SER A 102 5.39 -7.33 11.74
CA SER A 102 6.05 -8.54 11.26
C SER A 102 6.79 -8.26 9.94
N THR A 103 7.89 -8.96 9.70
CA THR A 103 8.58 -8.89 8.41
C THR A 103 7.56 -9.25 7.33
N PRO A 104 7.31 -8.39 6.33
CA PRO A 104 6.29 -8.66 5.33
C PRO A 104 6.61 -9.97 4.62
N ILE A 105 5.61 -10.85 4.55
CA ILE A 105 5.74 -12.16 3.92
C ILE A 105 6.22 -11.93 2.48
N PRO A 106 7.33 -12.56 2.04
CA PRO A 106 7.78 -12.46 0.67
C PRO A 106 6.67 -13.01 -0.25
N LEU A 107 6.03 -12.12 -1.01
CA LEU A 107 4.90 -12.45 -1.90
C LEU A 107 5.30 -13.26 -3.15
N ASP A 108 6.47 -13.89 -3.10
CA ASP A 108 7.03 -14.82 -4.09
C ASP A 108 7.01 -16.26 -3.57
N GLN A 109 6.60 -16.49 -2.31
CA GLN A 109 6.38 -17.85 -1.86
C GLN A 109 5.14 -18.41 -2.57
N PRO A 110 5.26 -19.51 -3.35
CA PRO A 110 4.09 -20.25 -3.77
C PRO A 110 3.32 -20.60 -2.49
N GLU A 111 2.03 -20.29 -2.48
CA GLU A 111 1.10 -20.69 -1.44
C GLU A 111 1.27 -22.20 -1.24
N GLN A 112 2.02 -22.61 -0.21
CA GLN A 112 2.26 -24.01 0.09
C GLN A 112 0.89 -24.57 0.48
N ARG A 113 0.36 -25.35 -0.46
CA ARG A 113 -0.96 -25.96 -0.49
C ARG A 113 -1.10 -27.05 0.57
#